data_AF-A0A6P2BWB4-F1
#
_entry.id   AF-A0A6P2BWB4-F1
#
_cell.length_a   1.000
_cell.length_b   1.000
_cell.length_c   1.000
_cell.angle_alpha   90.00
_cell.angle_beta   90.00
_cell.angle_gamma   90.00
#
_symmetry.space_group_name_H-M   'P 1'
#
loop_
_entity.id
_entity.type
_entity.pdbx_description
1 polymer ?
#
loop_
_entity_poly.entity_id
_entity_poly.type
_entity_poly.pdbx_seq_one_letter_code
_entity_poly.pdbx_strand_id
1 'polypeptide(L)'
;MAELPPPPEGILLAHFIVSDDVERSRRFYTEVLGGRVAFPGDPVNVALANSWIVINTGGGPTDDKPTVTLEAPRDPDRVSSFLNIRVKDIEAVYAEWSARGAQFLTPPKPAQWPSGT
;
A
#
# COMPACT_ATOMS: atom_id res chain seq x y z
N MET A 1 2.56 17.12 13.17
CA MET A 1 2.72 15.66 13.03
C MET A 1 1.52 15.02 13.71
N ALA A 2 0.66 14.32 12.96
CA ALA A 2 -0.43 13.58 13.58
C ALA A 2 0.12 12.22 13.99
N GLU A 3 0.55 12.11 15.24
CA GLU A 3 0.81 10.81 15.85
C GLU A 3 -0.53 10.06 15.91
N LEU A 4 -0.59 8.86 15.34
CA LEU A 4 -1.77 8.02 15.58
C LEU A 4 -1.79 7.68 17.07
N PRO A 5 -2.97 7.70 17.72
CA PRO A 5 -3.05 7.21 19.09
C PRO A 5 -2.47 5.78 19.15
N PRO A 6 -1.81 5.40 20.26
CA PRO A 6 -1.31 4.05 20.44
C PRO A 6 -2.42 3.06 20.06
N PRO A 7 -2.12 2.04 19.24
CA PRO A 7 -3.14 1.10 18.80
C PRO A 7 -3.82 0.51 20.05
N PRO A 8 -5.16 0.46 20.11
CA PRO A 8 -5.88 -0.03 21.28
C PRO A 8 -5.45 -1.44 21.72
N GLU A 9 -4.97 -2.24 20.77
CA GLU A 9 -4.54 -3.62 20.93
C GLU A 9 -3.02 -3.76 21.19
N GLY A 10 -2.29 -2.64 21.32
CA GLY A 10 -0.84 -2.60 21.57
C GLY A 10 0.04 -2.87 20.34
N ILE A 11 -0.55 -3.26 19.20
CA ILE A 11 0.15 -3.54 17.93
C ILE A 11 -0.57 -2.84 16.78
N LEU A 12 0.19 -2.30 15.82
CA LEU A 12 -0.31 -1.78 14.55
C LEU A 12 0.39 -2.49 13.40
N LEU A 13 -0.37 -2.91 12.39
CA LEU A 13 0.18 -3.47 11.16
C LEU A 13 0.47 -2.34 10.18
N ALA A 14 1.68 -2.35 9.61
CA ALA A 14 2.07 -1.50 8.51
C ALA A 14 2.42 -2.36 7.28
N HIS A 15 2.16 -1.84 6.09
CA HIS A 15 2.50 -2.49 4.84
C HIS A 15 3.68 -1.76 4.18
N PHE A 16 4.78 -2.49 3.98
CA PHE A 16 5.99 -1.97 3.38
C PHE A 16 6.03 -2.28 1.87
N ILE A 17 6.43 -1.29 1.07
CA ILE A 17 6.69 -1.43 -0.35
C ILE A 17 8.01 -0.78 -0.74
N VAL A 18 8.66 -1.35 -1.75
CA VAL A 18 9.77 -0.70 -2.46
C VAL A 18 9.23 -0.07 -3.74
N SER A 19 9.62 1.16 -4.04
CA SER A 19 9.19 1.89 -5.23
C SER A 19 10.35 2.60 -5.91
N ASP A 20 10.42 2.48 -7.24
CA ASP A 20 11.34 3.26 -8.09
C ASP A 20 10.93 4.74 -8.19
N ASP A 21 9.69 5.07 -7.82
CA ASP A 21 9.18 6.44 -7.78
C ASP A 21 8.35 6.65 -6.50
N VAL A 22 9.07 6.96 -5.42
CA VAL A 22 8.49 7.16 -4.09
C VAL A 22 7.45 8.28 -4.08
N GLU A 23 7.67 9.37 -4.83
CA GLU A 23 6.75 10.50 -4.88
C GLU A 23 5.45 10.13 -5.59
N ARG A 24 5.52 9.43 -6.73
CA ARG A 24 4.33 8.91 -7.41
C ARG A 24 3.56 7.94 -6.53
N SER A 25 4.23 7.02 -5.84
CA SER A 25 3.58 6.11 -4.90
C SER A 25 2.93 6.87 -3.74
N ARG A 26 3.62 7.85 -3.15
CA ARG A 26 3.07 8.70 -2.09
C ARG A 26 1.78 9.38 -2.54
N ARG A 27 1.77 10.01 -3.73
CA ARG A 27 0.58 10.64 -4.29
C ARG A 27 -0.54 9.66 -4.53
N PHE A 28 -0.26 8.45 -5.01
CA PHE A 28 -1.29 7.43 -5.13
C PHE A 28 -1.97 7.14 -3.79
N TYR A 29 -1.20 6.85 -2.73
CA TYR A 29 -1.78 6.55 -1.42
C TYR A 29 -2.46 7.76 -0.77
N THR A 30 -2.04 9.00 -1.05
CA THR A 30 -2.67 10.19 -0.46
C THR A 30 -3.84 10.75 -1.27
N GLU A 31 -3.68 10.89 -2.58
CA GLU A 31 -4.61 11.60 -3.47
C GLU A 31 -5.67 10.66 -4.07
N VAL A 32 -5.33 9.39 -4.29
CA VAL A 32 -6.29 8.40 -4.82
C VAL A 32 -7.02 7.72 -3.65
N LEU A 33 -6.25 7.12 -2.72
CA LEU A 33 -6.81 6.34 -1.61
C LEU A 33 -7.18 7.17 -0.37
N GLY A 34 -6.89 8.48 -0.38
CA GLY A 34 -7.28 9.40 0.70
C GLY A 34 -6.41 9.33 1.96
N GLY A 35 -5.22 8.73 1.87
CA GLY A 35 -4.25 8.70 2.95
C GLY A 35 -3.63 10.07 3.26
N ARG A 36 -2.88 10.15 4.36
CA ARG A 36 -2.17 11.36 4.79
C ARG A 36 -0.72 11.05 5.13
N VAL A 37 0.21 11.91 4.72
CA VAL A 37 1.62 11.76 5.11
C VAL A 37 1.73 11.89 6.63
N ALA A 38 2.18 10.82 7.28
CA ALA A 38 2.46 10.78 8.70
C ALA A 38 3.91 11.19 8.98
N PHE A 39 4.86 10.59 8.24
CA PHE A 39 6.28 10.93 8.30
C PHE A 39 6.83 11.11 6.88
N PRO A 40 7.33 12.30 6.53
CA PRO A 40 8.01 12.52 5.26
C PRO A 40 9.45 11.96 5.30
N GLY A 41 10.05 11.75 4.13
CA GLY A 41 11.45 11.31 3.98
C GLY A 41 11.58 10.04 3.16
N ASP A 42 12.70 9.34 3.33
CA ASP A 42 12.91 7.99 2.79
C ASP A 42 13.32 7.06 3.95
N PRO A 43 12.43 6.16 4.41
CA PRO A 43 11.10 5.88 3.85
C PRO A 43 10.05 6.96 4.18
N VAL A 44 9.10 7.18 3.26
CA VAL A 44 7.89 7.96 3.53
C VAL A 44 6.81 7.06 4.12
N ASN A 45 6.12 7.55 5.15
CA ASN A 45 5.03 6.84 5.81
C ASN A 45 3.72 7.57 5.58
N VAL A 46 2.74 6.86 4.98
CA VAL A 46 1.39 7.37 4.75
C VAL A 46 0.42 6.65 5.68
N ALA A 47 -0.25 7.39 6.56
CA ALA A 47 -1.37 6.87 7.32
C ALA A 47 -2.57 6.67 6.39
N LEU A 48 -3.12 5.46 6.38
CA LEU A 48 -4.24 5.06 5.54
C LEU A 48 -5.23 4.24 6.36
N ALA A 49 -6.44 4.77 6.57
CA ALA A 49 -7.45 4.18 7.43
C ALA A 49 -6.90 3.83 8.83
N ASN A 50 -6.79 2.53 9.14
CA ASN A 50 -6.31 1.98 10.40
C ASN A 50 -4.90 1.36 10.30
N SER A 51 -4.13 1.69 9.27
CA SER A 51 -2.79 1.15 9.00
C SER A 51 -1.86 2.23 8.42
N TRP A 52 -0.58 1.90 8.24
CA TRP A 52 0.41 2.72 7.55
C TRP A 52 0.93 2.01 6.30
N ILE A 53 1.20 2.80 5.27
CA ILE A 53 1.96 2.40 4.09
C ILE A 53 3.36 3.00 4.21
N VAL A 54 4.37 2.14 4.25
CA VAL A 54 5.79 2.53 4.30
C VAL A 54 6.35 2.36 2.89
N ILE A 55 6.84 3.44 2.31
CA ILE A 55 7.33 3.47 0.92
C ILE A 55 8.81 3.84 0.97
N ASN A 56 9.65 2.97 0.39
CA ASN A 56 11.10 3.12 0.41
C ASN A 56 11.66 2.98 -1.01
N THR A 57 12.78 3.65 -1.30
CA THR A 57 13.46 3.53 -2.60
C THR A 57 14.14 2.16 -2.80
N GLY A 58 14.31 1.38 -1.73
CA GLY A 58 15.02 0.11 -1.72
C GLY A 58 16.38 0.23 -1.06
N GLY A 59 17.16 -0.83 -1.16
CA GLY A 59 18.48 -0.90 -0.52
C GLY A 59 19.18 -2.21 -0.81
N GLY A 60 20.50 -2.15 -1.01
CA GLY A 60 21.33 -3.32 -1.17
C GLY A 60 21.64 -4.00 0.18
N PRO A 61 22.45 -5.07 0.14
CA PRO A 61 22.90 -5.75 1.34
C PRO A 61 23.63 -4.85 2.34
N THR A 62 23.45 -5.17 3.61
CA THR A 62 24.15 -4.53 4.75
C THR A 62 24.92 -5.58 5.54
N ASP A 63 25.83 -5.17 6.42
CA ASP A 63 26.63 -6.10 7.23
C ASP A 63 25.76 -7.08 8.04
N ASP A 64 24.60 -6.64 8.54
CA ASP A 64 23.65 -7.48 9.26
C ASP A 64 22.81 -8.39 8.35
N LYS A 65 22.64 -8.02 7.07
CA LYS A 65 21.83 -8.73 6.08
C LYS A 65 22.57 -8.81 4.74
N PRO A 66 23.69 -9.55 4.67
CA PRO A 66 24.63 -9.49 3.55
C PRO A 66 24.09 -10.10 2.24
N THR A 67 22.94 -10.76 2.26
CA THR A 67 22.32 -11.39 1.08
C THR A 67 20.98 -10.79 0.71
N VAL A 68 20.48 -9.80 1.47
CA VAL A 68 19.14 -9.25 1.27
C VAL A 68 19.23 -7.99 0.41
N THR A 69 18.40 -7.92 -0.62
CA THR A 69 18.20 -6.71 -1.42
C THR A 69 16.72 -6.36 -1.39
N LEU A 70 16.43 -5.09 -1.15
CA LEU A 70 15.11 -4.50 -1.30
C LEU A 70 15.08 -3.80 -2.66
N GLU A 71 14.33 -4.35 -3.61
CA GLU A 71 14.19 -3.80 -4.94
C GLU A 71 12.70 -3.69 -5.32
N ALA A 72 12.38 -2.70 -6.14
CA ALA A 72 11.06 -2.58 -6.73
C ALA A 72 10.78 -3.78 -7.67
N PRO A 73 9.52 -4.20 -7.85
CA PRO A 73 9.20 -5.28 -8.78
C PRO A 73 9.66 -4.95 -10.20
N ARG A 74 10.59 -5.75 -10.73
CA ARG A 74 11.10 -5.58 -12.11
C ARG A 74 10.05 -5.90 -13.18
N ASP A 75 9.09 -6.75 -12.83
CA ASP A 75 7.99 -7.18 -13.69
C ASP A 75 6.67 -6.84 -12.99
N PRO A 76 5.88 -5.88 -13.50
CA PRO A 76 4.63 -5.47 -12.88
C PRO A 76 3.55 -6.56 -12.89
N ASP A 77 3.69 -7.59 -13.72
CA ASP A 77 2.77 -8.74 -13.78
C ASP A 77 3.15 -9.84 -12.77
N ARG A 78 4.23 -9.65 -11.99
CA ARG A 78 4.69 -10.59 -10.96
C ARG A 78 4.75 -9.93 -9.59
N VAL A 79 3.86 -10.37 -8.69
CA VAL A 79 3.75 -9.83 -7.34
C VAL A 79 4.23 -10.83 -6.29
N SER A 80 4.91 -10.31 -5.26
CA SER A 80 5.32 -11.08 -4.07
C SER A 80 4.35 -10.92 -2.89
N SER A 81 3.46 -9.93 -2.96
CA SER A 81 2.51 -9.60 -1.89
C SER A 81 1.27 -8.88 -2.44
N PHE A 82 0.18 -8.90 -1.66
CA PHE A 82 -1.04 -8.15 -1.89
C PHE A 82 -1.46 -7.41 -0.62
N LEU A 83 -1.89 -6.15 -0.76
CA LEU A 83 -2.62 -5.42 0.28
C LEU A 83 -4.11 -5.49 -0.01
N ASN A 84 -4.87 -6.08 0.91
CA ASN A 84 -6.33 -6.16 0.80
C ASN A 84 -6.98 -5.00 1.58
N ILE A 85 -7.75 -4.16 0.89
CA ILE A 85 -8.53 -3.08 1.52
C ILE A 85 -10.01 -3.45 1.44
N ARG A 86 -10.65 -3.61 2.60
CA ARG A 86 -12.09 -3.88 2.66
C ARG A 86 -12.85 -2.57 2.75
N VAL A 87 -13.83 -2.41 1.87
CA VAL A 87 -14.65 -1.20 1.77
C VAL A 87 -16.13 -1.54 1.96
N LYS A 88 -16.90 -0.53 2.37
CA LYS A 88 -18.34 -0.69 2.61
C LYS A 88 -19.14 -0.86 1.32
N ASP A 89 -18.78 -0.12 0.28
CA ASP A 89 -19.43 -0.14 -1.04
C ASP A 89 -18.33 -0.17 -2.12
N ILE A 90 -18.19 -1.32 -2.77
CA ILE A 90 -17.12 -1.53 -3.75
C ILE A 90 -17.36 -0.76 -5.05
N GLU A 91 -18.61 -0.54 -5.44
CA GLU A 91 -18.96 0.15 -6.68
C GLU A 91 -18.70 1.65 -6.54
N ALA A 92 -19.13 2.24 -5.43
CA ALA A 92 -18.88 3.64 -5.13
C ALA A 92 -17.37 3.93 -5.03
N VAL A 93 -16.62 3.07 -4.34
CA VAL A 93 -15.16 3.21 -4.21
C VAL A 93 -14.45 3.01 -5.55
N TYR A 94 -14.87 2.02 -6.34
CA TYR A 94 -14.32 1.81 -7.68
C TYR A 94 -14.49 3.05 -8.55
N ALA A 95 -15.69 3.65 -8.59
CA ALA A 95 -15.95 4.87 -9.35
C ALA A 95 -15.13 6.06 -8.84
N GLU A 96 -15.08 6.28 -7.53
CA GLU A 96 -14.34 7.37 -6.91
C GLU A 96 -12.83 7.27 -7.17
N TRP A 97 -12.22 6.11 -6.90
CA TRP A 97 -10.79 5.92 -7.11
C TRP A 97 -10.42 5.93 -8.59
N SER A 98 -11.27 5.39 -9.48
CA SER A 98 -11.06 5.49 -10.93
C SER A 98 -11.06 6.95 -11.39
N ALA A 99 -12.00 7.76 -10.90
CA ALA A 99 -12.06 9.20 -11.21
C ALA A 99 -10.84 9.97 -10.70
N ARG A 100 -10.17 9.47 -9.65
CA ARG A 100 -8.90 10.00 -9.11
C ARG A 100 -7.66 9.46 -9.81
N GLY A 101 -7.81 8.57 -10.80
CA GLY A 101 -6.71 8.03 -11.59
C GLY A 101 -6.21 6.65 -11.16
N ALA A 102 -6.94 5.93 -10.30
CA ALA A 102 -6.65 4.51 -10.05
C ALA A 102 -6.82 3.70 -11.33
N GLN A 103 -5.88 2.78 -11.58
CA GLN A 103 -5.96 1.80 -12.65
C GLN A 103 -6.32 0.45 -12.03
N PHE A 104 -7.50 -0.06 -12.36
CA PHE A 104 -7.95 -1.38 -11.92
C PHE A 104 -7.75 -2.41 -13.03
N LEU A 105 -7.33 -3.62 -12.66
CA LEU A 105 -7.21 -4.74 -13.59
C LEU A 105 -8.58 -5.16 -14.14
N THR A 106 -9.63 -5.05 -13.32
CA THR A 106 -11.02 -5.33 -13.70
C THR A 106 -12.00 -4.43 -12.94
N PRO A 107 -13.22 -4.22 -13.44
CA PRO A 107 -14.33 -3.74 -12.62
C PRO A 107 -14.61 -4.68 -11.42
N PRO A 108 -15.40 -4.25 -10.42
CA PRO A 108 -15.84 -5.13 -9.34
C PRO A 108 -16.51 -6.40 -9.89
N LYS A 109 -16.12 -7.55 -9.36
CA LYS A 109 -16.70 -8.85 -9.72
C LYS A 109 -17.25 -9.52 -8.47
N PRO A 110 -18.38 -10.25 -8.59
CA PRO A 110 -18.78 -11.19 -7.55
C PRO A 110 -17.63 -12.15 -7.24
N ALA A 111 -17.46 -12.50 -5.97
CA ALA A 111 -16.43 -13.45 -5.57
C ALA A 111 -16.66 -14.79 -6.29
N GLN A 112 -15.70 -15.18 -7.13
CA GLN A 112 -15.69 -16.48 -7.81
C GLN A 112 -14.86 -17.46 -6.99
N TRP A 113 -15.14 -17.55 -5.69
CA TRP A 113 -14.54 -18.63 -4.92
C TRP A 113 -15.32 -19.90 -5.27
N PRO A 114 -14.68 -21.01 -5.65
CA PRO A 114 -15.38 -22.28 -5.67
C PRO A 114 -15.84 -22.53 -4.24
N SER A 115 -17.15 -22.43 -4.01
CA SER A 115 -17.75 -22.94 -2.78
C SER A 115 -17.31 -24.39 -2.68
N GLY A 116 -16.40 -24.67 -1.75
CA GLY A 116 -15.93 -26.03 -1.51
C GLY A 116 -17.15 -26.89 -1.24
N THR A 117 -17.37 -27.87 -2.10
CA THR A 117 -18.16 -29.07 -1.79
C THR A 117 -17.43 -29.92 -0.79
#